data_AF-A0A141RAM9-F1
#
_entry.id   AF-A0A141RAM9-F1
#
_cell.length_a   1.000
_cell.length_b   1.000
_cell.length_c   1.000
_cell.angle_alpha   90.00
_cell.angle_beta   90.00
_cell.angle_gamma   90.00
#
_symmetry.space_group_name_H-M   'P 1'
#
loop_
_entity.id
_entity.type
_entity.pdbx_description
1 polymer ?
#
loop_
_entity_poly.entity_id
_entity_poly.type
_entity_poly.pdbx_seq_one_letter_code
_entity_poly.pdbx_strand_id
1 'polypeptide(L)'
;AGFLESIGNGRGTRYRLLFLEKDESKPQKDESKLKKDESKPQKDESKLEKDESKKYMRYEDLSRLILSVCEDYVALEIIAEAVHREASYLINRVIPRMLEDGLLERLYPSSPKHPLQKYRVRQVGNL
;
A
#
# COMPACT_ATOMS: atom_id res chain seq x y z
N ALA A 1 -11.64 9.66 44.78
CA ALA A 1 -10.72 9.85 43.64
C ALA A 1 -10.72 8.56 42.83
N GLY A 2 -11.06 8.61 41.54
CA GLY A 2 -11.02 7.42 40.66
C GLY A 2 -9.58 7.13 40.21
N PHE A 3 -9.19 5.86 40.18
CA PHE A 3 -7.88 5.43 39.70
C PHE A 3 -8.00 4.92 38.26
N LEU A 4 -7.10 5.37 37.37
CA LEU A 4 -7.00 4.90 35.98
C LEU A 4 -6.01 3.74 35.91
N GLU A 5 -6.47 2.58 35.45
CA GLU A 5 -5.60 1.43 35.19
C GLU A 5 -5.13 1.47 33.73
N SER A 6 -3.81 1.40 33.53
CA SER A 6 -3.20 1.33 32.20
C SER A 6 -3.19 -0.10 31.68
N ILE A 7 -3.68 -0.30 30.47
CA ILE A 7 -3.62 -1.60 29.78
C ILE A 7 -2.64 -1.48 28.61
N GLY A 8 -1.53 -2.21 28.72
CA GLY A 8 -0.51 -2.36 27.70
C GLY A 8 0.73 -1.48 27.91
N ASN A 9 1.88 -1.94 27.41
CA ASN A 9 3.17 -1.24 27.51
C ASN A 9 3.56 -0.67 26.13
N GLY A 10 3.66 0.65 26.02
CA GLY A 10 4.19 1.34 24.82
C GLY A 10 3.17 2.23 24.10
N ARG A 11 3.41 2.50 22.81
CA ARG A 11 2.51 3.36 22.01
C ARG A 11 1.17 2.65 21.78
N GLY A 12 0.08 3.29 22.20
CA GLY A 12 -1.27 2.72 22.14
C GLY A 12 -1.82 2.19 23.47
N THR A 13 -1.13 2.43 24.59
CA THR A 13 -1.66 2.16 25.94
C THR A 13 -3.03 2.83 26.10
N ARG A 14 -4.02 2.05 26.52
CA ARG A 14 -5.38 2.52 26.79
C ARG A 14 -5.61 2.55 28.28
N TYR A 15 -6.38 3.51 28.75
CA TYR A 15 -6.75 3.62 30.15
C TYR A 15 -8.23 3.32 30.33
N ARG A 16 -8.57 2.58 31.39
CA ARG A 16 -9.96 2.37 31.80
C ARG A 16 -10.23 3.11 33.10
N LEU A 17 -11.32 3.88 33.14
CA LEU A 17 -11.82 4.49 34.37
C LEU A 17 -12.56 3.41 35.18
N LEU A 18 -12.05 3.11 36.37
CA LEU A 18 -12.80 2.33 37.35
C LEU A 18 -13.61 3.29 38.21
N PHE A 19 -14.94 3.24 38.04
CA PHE A 19 -15.85 3.75 39.04
C PHE A 19 -15.99 2.67 40.10
N LEU A 20 -15.61 2.99 41.33
CA LEU A 20 -15.80 2.12 42.47
C LEU A 20 -17.28 2.23 42.90
N GLU A 21 -18.14 1.53 42.17
CA GLU A 21 -19.49 1.22 42.62
C GLU A 21 -19.64 -0.29 42.72
N LYS A 22 -20.29 -0.63 43.83
CA LYS A 22 -20.42 -1.91 44.49
C LYS A 22 -21.44 -2.79 43.74
N ASP A 23 -21.24 -4.10 43.86
CA ASP A 23 -22.17 -5.21 43.56
C ASP A 23 -22.23 -5.87 42.16
N GLU A 24 -22.00 -7.19 42.23
CA GLU A 24 -22.36 -8.35 41.40
C GLU A 24 -22.47 -8.26 39.86
N SER A 25 -21.56 -8.97 39.15
CA SER A 25 -21.86 -10.10 38.24
C SER A 25 -20.74 -10.37 37.20
N LYS A 26 -20.49 -11.65 36.92
CA LYS A 26 -19.36 -12.28 36.20
C LYS A 26 -19.22 -11.93 34.69
N PRO A 27 -18.02 -12.13 34.09
CA PRO A 27 -17.82 -12.03 32.64
C PRO A 27 -17.97 -13.39 31.93
N GLN A 28 -18.60 -13.42 30.75
CA GLN A 28 -18.42 -14.50 29.78
C GLN A 28 -17.63 -14.01 28.57
N LYS A 29 -16.56 -14.75 28.34
CA LYS A 29 -15.56 -14.67 27.28
C LYS A 29 -16.09 -15.53 26.13
N ASP A 30 -16.04 -15.06 24.89
CA ASP A 30 -16.04 -16.00 23.78
C ASP A 30 -15.15 -15.53 22.62
N GLU A 31 -14.33 -16.47 22.17
CA GLU A 31 -13.33 -16.34 21.12
C GLU A 31 -14.00 -16.47 19.75
N SER A 32 -13.44 -15.82 18.73
CA SER A 32 -13.53 -16.36 17.37
C SER A 32 -12.33 -15.96 16.54
N LYS A 33 -11.41 -16.93 16.38
CA LYS A 33 -10.49 -17.05 15.25
C LYS A 33 -11.32 -17.31 13.98
N LEU A 34 -11.07 -16.59 12.90
CA LEU A 34 -11.40 -17.01 11.51
C LEU A 34 -10.45 -16.27 10.57
N LYS A 35 -9.38 -16.94 10.15
CA LYS A 35 -9.19 -17.59 8.84
C LYS A 35 -8.95 -16.61 7.68
N LYS A 36 -7.67 -16.61 7.29
CA LYS A 36 -7.09 -16.28 5.99
C LYS A 36 -7.95 -16.85 4.86
N ASP A 37 -8.33 -16.02 3.90
CA ASP A 37 -8.67 -16.50 2.56
C ASP A 37 -8.15 -15.52 1.50
N GLU A 38 -7.43 -16.07 0.55
CA GLU A 38 -6.91 -15.43 -0.65
C GLU A 38 -8.08 -15.13 -1.57
N SER A 39 -8.18 -13.90 -2.07
CA SER A 39 -8.99 -13.67 -3.26
C SER A 39 -8.38 -12.54 -4.09
N LYS A 40 -7.81 -12.94 -5.22
CA LYS A 40 -7.44 -12.09 -6.35
C LYS A 40 -8.62 -11.17 -6.71
N PRO A 41 -8.41 -9.86 -6.93
CA PRO A 41 -9.48 -9.05 -7.50
C PRO A 41 -9.44 -9.20 -9.02
N GLN A 42 -10.47 -9.88 -9.54
CA GLN A 42 -10.86 -9.80 -10.94
C GLN A 42 -11.29 -8.37 -11.27
N LYS A 43 -10.86 -7.97 -12.46
CA LYS A 43 -11.16 -6.75 -13.18
C LYS A 43 -12.67 -6.66 -13.43
N ASP A 44 -13.30 -5.60 -12.93
CA ASP A 44 -14.62 -5.19 -13.40
C ASP A 44 -14.70 -3.68 -13.52
N GLU A 45 -14.81 -3.23 -14.77
CA GLU A 45 -15.05 -1.86 -15.15
C GLU A 45 -16.49 -1.50 -14.80
N SER A 46 -16.68 -0.70 -13.75
CA SER A 46 -17.95 -0.01 -13.54
C SER A 46 -17.74 1.50 -13.39
N LYS A 47 -18.38 2.16 -14.35
CA LYS A 47 -18.49 3.60 -14.57
C LYS A 47 -19.07 4.26 -13.31
N LEU A 48 -18.25 5.08 -12.64
CA LEU A 48 -18.69 5.96 -11.55
C LEU A 48 -18.28 7.38 -11.92
N GLU A 49 -19.21 8.11 -12.53
CA GLU A 49 -19.19 9.56 -12.53
C GLU A 49 -19.56 10.02 -11.12
N LYS A 50 -18.56 10.48 -10.37
CA LYS A 50 -18.75 11.13 -9.08
C LYS A 50 -17.66 12.17 -8.89
N ASP A 51 -18.07 13.43 -8.95
CA ASP A 51 -17.42 14.62 -8.38
C ASP A 51 -16.03 15.02 -8.94
N GLU A 52 -16.04 15.94 -9.91
CA GLU A 52 -14.88 16.50 -10.63
C GLU A 52 -14.06 17.51 -9.82
N SER A 53 -13.66 17.18 -8.59
CA SER A 53 -12.78 18.07 -7.83
C SER A 53 -11.43 17.46 -7.47
N LYS A 54 -11.31 16.12 -7.42
CA LYS A 54 -10.03 15.40 -7.29
C LYS A 54 -10.14 14.04 -7.97
N LYS A 55 -10.13 14.03 -9.31
CA LYS A 55 -10.18 12.77 -10.08
C LYS A 55 -8.95 11.94 -9.74
N TYR A 56 -9.14 10.88 -8.96
CA TYR A 56 -8.12 9.88 -8.72
C TYR A 56 -7.72 9.26 -10.06
N MET A 57 -6.44 9.37 -10.41
CA MET A 57 -5.87 8.67 -11.57
C MET A 57 -5.98 7.17 -11.34
N ARG A 58 -6.51 6.45 -12.33
CA ARG A 58 -6.59 4.98 -12.29
C ARG A 58 -5.19 4.39 -12.40
N TYR A 59 -5.02 3.16 -11.91
CA TYR A 59 -3.74 2.48 -11.97
C TYR A 59 -3.31 2.24 -13.42
N GLU A 60 -4.25 1.88 -14.29
CA GLU A 60 -3.99 1.62 -15.71
C GLU A 60 -3.47 2.88 -16.43
N ASP A 61 -4.02 4.05 -16.12
CA ASP A 61 -3.57 5.31 -16.71
C ASP A 61 -2.18 5.70 -16.16
N LEU A 62 -1.97 5.52 -14.86
CA LEU A 62 -0.70 5.79 -14.21
C LEU A 62 0.43 4.88 -14.72
N SER A 63 0.14 3.59 -14.87
CA SER A 63 1.11 2.60 -15.35
C SER A 63 1.50 2.88 -16.80
N ARG A 64 0.55 3.26 -17.66
CA ARG A 64 0.83 3.69 -19.04
C ARG A 64 1.77 4.89 -19.09
N LEU A 65 1.55 5.89 -18.24
CA LEU A 65 2.41 7.08 -18.19
C LEU A 65 3.84 6.73 -17.72
N ILE A 66 3.96 5.83 -16.73
CA ILE A 66 5.28 5.33 -16.29
C ILE A 66 5.96 4.56 -17.43
N LEU A 67 5.23 3.69 -18.13
CA LEU A 67 5.77 2.91 -19.24
C LEU A 67 6.27 3.80 -20.38
N SER A 68 5.60 4.90 -20.69
CA SER A 68 6.07 5.86 -21.71
C SER A 68 7.35 6.61 -21.32
N VAL A 69 7.63 6.74 -20.03
CA VAL A 69 8.87 7.38 -19.54
C VAL A 69 10.02 6.39 -19.47
N CYS A 70 9.72 5.13 -19.13
CA CYS A 70 10.70 4.09 -18.83
C CYS A 70 11.17 3.27 -20.06
N GLU A 71 11.24 3.87 -21.26
CA GLU A 71 11.77 3.18 -22.45
C GLU A 71 13.21 2.69 -22.21
N ASP A 72 14.03 3.54 -21.59
CA ASP A 72 15.37 3.24 -21.09
C ASP A 72 15.39 3.09 -19.56
N TYR A 73 16.56 2.82 -18.98
CA TYR A 73 16.75 2.80 -17.53
C TYR A 73 16.65 4.21 -16.94
N VAL A 74 15.53 4.47 -16.27
CA VAL A 74 15.21 5.75 -15.63
C VAL A 74 15.20 5.62 -14.10
N ALA A 75 15.73 6.63 -13.42
CA ALA A 75 15.73 6.70 -11.96
C ALA A 75 14.35 7.10 -11.41
N LEU A 76 14.05 6.72 -10.17
CA LEU A 76 12.73 6.93 -9.56
C LEU A 76 12.32 8.41 -9.53
N GLU A 77 13.29 9.30 -9.31
CA GLU A 77 13.11 10.74 -9.20
C GLU A 77 12.60 11.34 -10.51
N ILE A 78 13.15 10.88 -11.64
CA ILE A 78 12.75 11.33 -12.97
C ILE A 78 11.33 10.83 -13.31
N ILE A 79 11.00 9.60 -12.92
CA ILE A 79 9.64 9.05 -13.10
C ILE A 79 8.64 9.85 -12.27
N ALA A 80 8.98 10.17 -11.02
CA ALA A 80 8.16 10.95 -10.11
C ALA A 80 7.86 12.36 -10.67
N GLU A 81 8.89 13.01 -11.23
CA GLU A 81 8.76 14.33 -11.86
C GLU A 81 7.86 14.28 -13.10
N ALA A 82 8.07 13.31 -14.00
CA ALA A 82 7.29 13.17 -15.23
C ALA A 82 5.82 12.81 -14.98
N VAL A 83 5.54 12.01 -13.95
CA VAL A 83 4.18 11.54 -13.62
C VAL A 83 3.48 12.51 -12.65
N HIS A 84 4.18 13.54 -12.17
CA HIS A 84 3.74 14.48 -11.13
C HIS A 84 3.21 13.74 -9.89
N ARG A 85 3.97 12.75 -9.42
CA ARG A 85 3.62 11.96 -8.22
C ARG A 85 4.81 11.85 -7.29
N GLU A 86 4.52 11.62 -6.02
CA GLU A 86 5.55 11.47 -5.01
C GLU A 86 6.34 10.18 -5.21
N ALA A 87 7.67 10.27 -5.13
CA ALA A 87 8.57 9.12 -5.24
C ALA A 87 8.23 8.02 -4.22
N SER A 88 7.89 8.38 -2.96
CA SER A 88 7.53 7.39 -1.94
C SER A 88 6.26 6.63 -2.29
N TYR A 89 5.26 7.29 -2.89
CA TYR A 89 4.06 6.61 -3.37
C TYR A 89 4.41 5.63 -4.50
N LEU A 90 5.24 6.06 -5.46
CA LEU A 90 5.66 5.21 -6.57
C LEU A 90 6.42 3.97 -6.08
N ILE A 91 7.45 4.14 -5.24
CA ILE A 91 8.28 3.02 -4.78
C ILE A 91 7.55 2.04 -3.85
N ASN A 92 6.60 2.53 -3.05
CA ASN A 92 5.92 1.69 -2.06
C ASN A 92 4.64 1.03 -2.61
N ARG A 93 4.00 1.61 -3.63
CA ARG A 93 2.71 1.11 -4.15
C ARG A 93 2.74 0.73 -5.61
N VAL A 94 3.28 1.60 -6.48
CA VAL A 94 3.09 1.48 -7.93
C VAL A 94 4.14 0.58 -8.56
N ILE A 95 5.42 0.89 -8.32
CA ILE A 95 6.56 0.15 -8.87
C ILE A 95 6.56 -1.32 -8.45
N PRO A 96 6.32 -1.71 -7.18
CA PRO A 96 6.25 -3.12 -6.81
C PRO A 96 5.20 -3.89 -7.61
N ARG A 97 4.01 -3.31 -7.78
CA ARG A 97 2.92 -3.90 -8.56
C ARG A 97 3.29 -4.03 -10.04
N MET A 98 3.89 -3.02 -10.65
CA MET A 98 4.33 -3.08 -12.05
C MET A 98 5.44 -4.12 -12.31
N LEU A 99 6.30 -4.37 -11.30
CA LEU A 99 7.30 -5.44 -11.36
C LEU A 99 6.66 -6.83 -11.27
N GLU A 100 5.66 -7.00 -10.39
CA GLU A 100 4.88 -8.24 -10.26
C GLU A 100 4.08 -8.54 -11.54
N ASP A 101 3.49 -7.50 -12.14
CA ASP A 101 2.78 -7.58 -13.43
C ASP A 101 3.74 -7.84 -14.61
N GLY A 102 5.06 -7.84 -14.37
CA GLY A 102 6.08 -8.07 -15.39
C GLY A 102 6.21 -6.94 -16.42
N LEU A 103 5.71 -5.75 -16.10
CA LEU A 103 5.73 -4.57 -16.98
C LEU A 103 7.08 -3.83 -16.92
N LEU A 104 7.72 -3.84 -15.74
CA LEU A 104 9.02 -3.22 -15.51
C LEU A 104 10.07 -4.25 -15.11
N GLU A 105 11.33 -3.87 -15.26
CA GLU A 105 12.46 -4.56 -14.66
C GLU A 105 13.41 -3.58 -13.97
N ARG A 106 14.24 -4.12 -13.06
CA ARG A 106 15.22 -3.35 -12.28
C ARG A 106 16.58 -3.45 -12.94
N LEU A 107 17.34 -2.35 -12.91
CA LEU A 107 18.76 -2.35 -13.29
C LEU A 107 19.58 -3.26 -12.36
N TYR A 108 19.26 -3.26 -11.07
CA TYR A 108 19.88 -4.10 -10.04
C TYR A 108 18.84 -5.01 -9.39
N PRO A 109 18.52 -6.17 -9.98
CA PRO A 109 17.50 -7.08 -9.46
C PRO A 109 17.92 -7.74 -8.13
N SER A 110 19.20 -8.09 -7.98
CA SER A 110 19.73 -8.72 -6.75
C SER A 110 19.82 -7.76 -5.56
N SER A 111 19.65 -6.46 -5.77
CA SER A 111 19.76 -5.44 -4.73
C SER A 111 18.60 -4.44 -4.83
N PRO A 112 17.42 -4.78 -4.28
CA PRO A 112 16.23 -3.95 -4.40
C PRO A 112 16.37 -2.52 -3.85
N LYS A 113 17.23 -2.33 -2.84
CA LYS A 113 17.52 -1.05 -2.17
C LYS A 113 18.81 -0.38 -2.68
N HIS A 114 19.28 -0.74 -3.87
CA HIS A 114 20.49 -0.15 -4.43
C HIS A 114 20.31 1.37 -4.63
N PRO A 115 21.28 2.22 -4.26
CA PRO A 115 21.14 3.67 -4.36
C PRO A 115 21.01 4.16 -5.81
N LEU A 116 21.64 3.49 -6.77
CA LEU A 116 21.55 3.81 -8.20
C LEU A 116 20.50 2.96 -8.91
N GLN A 117 19.45 2.53 -8.21
CA GLN A 117 18.39 1.72 -8.81
C GLN A 117 17.68 2.50 -9.91
N LYS A 118 17.46 1.83 -11.05
CA LYS A 118 16.70 2.36 -12.18
C LYS A 118 15.72 1.32 -12.68
N TYR A 119 14.71 1.78 -13.39
CA TYR A 119 13.62 0.97 -13.93
C TYR A 119 13.51 1.19 -15.43
N ARG A 120 13.23 0.11 -16.16
CA ARG A 120 12.85 0.18 -17.58
C ARG A 120 11.71 -0.76 -17.89
N VAL A 121 11.04 -0.56 -19.02
CA VAL A 121 10.05 -1.51 -19.53
C VAL A 121 10.72 -2.86 -19.76
N ARG A 122 10.10 -3.92 -19.25
CA ARG A 122 10.57 -5.28 -19.48
C ARG A 122 10.37 -5.62 -20.95
N GLN A 123 11.46 -5.86 -21.66
CA GLN A 123 11.39 -6.43 -23.00
C GLN A 123 11.03 -7.90 -22.82
N VAL A 124 9.76 -8.26 -23.03
CA VAL A 124 9.37 -9.66 -23.18
C VAL A 124 10.01 -10.12 -24.48
N GLY A 125 11.25 -10.63 -24.38
CA GLY A 125 11.90 -11.31 -25.49
C GLY A 125 10.95 -12.42 -25.93
N ASN A 126 10.52 -12.36 -27.19
CA ASN A 126 9.95 -13.52 -27.87
C ASN A 126 11.02 -14.61 -27.78
N LEU A 127 10.83 -15.56 -26.86
CA LEU A 127 11.52 -16.84 -26.84
C LEU A 127 10.79 -17.79 -27.79
#